data_AF-A0A1R1QZM4-F1
#
_entry.id   AF-A0A1R1QZM4-F1
#
_cell.length_a   1.000
_cell.length_b   1.000
_cell.length_c   1.000
_cell.angle_alpha   90.00
_cell.angle_beta   90.00
_cell.angle_gamma   90.00
#
_symmetry.space_group_name_H-M   'P 1'
#
loop_
_entity.id
_entity.type
_entity.pdbx_description
1 polymer ?
#
loop_
_entity_poly.entity_id
_entity_poly.type
_entity_poly.pdbx_seq_one_letter_code
_entity_poly.pdbx_strand_id
1 'polypeptide(L)' 'MTVNLVFTPPAHRKKGYASSCVAALSRALLDEGFSFCCLYTNLDNPTSNKIYQEIGYRPVADAVAYAFYDKQPHRT' A
#
# COMPACT_ATOMS: atom_id res chain seq x y z
N MET A 1 3.38 11.97 5.51
CA MET A 1 3.55 10.78 6.38
C MET A 1 3.32 9.52 5.56
N THR A 2 4.06 8.43 5.79
CA THR A 2 3.88 7.17 5.03
C THR A 2 3.03 6.18 5.84
N VAL A 3 1.94 5.69 5.25
CA VAL A 3 1.13 4.59 5.78
C VAL A 3 1.63 3.27 5.18
N ASN A 4 1.89 2.27 6.01
CA ASN A 4 2.41 0.97 5.58
C ASN A 4 1.78 -0.19 6.39
N LEU A 5 2.20 -1.42 6.09
CA LEU A 5 1.85 -2.64 6.84
C LEU A 5 0.33 -2.90 6.96
N VAL A 6 -0.44 -2.50 5.94
CA VAL A 6 -1.89 -2.76 5.89
C VAL A 6 -2.13 -4.24 5.60
N PHE A 7 -2.68 -4.95 6.57
CA PHE A 7 -3.03 -6.36 6.44
C PHE A 7 -4.41 -6.62 7.01
N THR A 8 -5.23 -7.36 6.26
CA THR A 8 -6.49 -7.93 6.76
C THR A 8 -6.40 -9.46 6.64
N PRO A 9 -6.44 -10.20 7.76
CA PRO A 9 -6.41 -11.66 7.72
C PRO A 9 -7.54 -12.22 6.83
N PRO A 10 -7.34 -13.32 6.10
CA PRO A 10 -8.31 -13.81 5.11
C PRO A 10 -9.74 -13.95 5.62
N ALA A 11 -9.93 -14.47 6.84
CA ALA A 11 -11.24 -14.64 7.49
C ALA A 11 -12.00 -13.33 7.77
N HIS A 12 -11.31 -12.19 7.71
CA HIS A 12 -11.84 -10.86 8.01
C HIS A 12 -11.92 -9.95 6.76
N ARG A 13 -11.58 -10.45 5.57
CA ARG A 13 -11.63 -9.66 4.32
C ARG A 13 -13.08 -9.35 3.92
N LYS A 14 -13.24 -8.35 3.05
CA LYS A 14 -14.55 -7.89 2.52
C LYS A 14 -15.51 -7.30 3.56
N LYS A 15 -14.99 -6.95 4.75
CA LYS A 15 -15.74 -6.29 5.84
C LYS A 15 -15.40 -4.80 6.00
N GLY A 16 -14.57 -4.23 5.11
CA GLY A 16 -14.20 -2.82 5.12
C GLY A 16 -13.11 -2.43 6.13
N TYR A 17 -12.47 -3.38 6.84
CA TYR A 17 -11.48 -3.06 7.87
C TYR A 17 -10.28 -2.26 7.35
N ALA A 18 -9.67 -2.69 6.23
CA ALA A 18 -8.55 -1.95 5.63
C ALA A 18 -8.94 -0.51 5.30
N SER A 19 -10.10 -0.32 4.65
CA SER A 19 -10.59 1.01 4.29
C SER A 19 -10.80 1.89 5.52
N SER A 20 -11.48 1.35 6.55
CA SER A 20 -11.78 2.07 7.78
C SER A 20 -10.51 2.47 8.53
N CYS A 21 -9.59 1.53 8.77
CA CYS A 21 -8.35 1.79 9.49
C CYS A 21 -7.47 2.82 8.76
N VAL A 22 -7.30 2.66 7.44
CA VAL A 22 -6.46 3.58 6.65
C VAL A 22 -7.09 4.96 6.56
N ALA A 23 -8.40 5.07 6.37
CA ALA A 23 -9.09 6.36 6.33
C ALA A 23 -9.00 7.09 7.67
N ALA A 24 -9.24 6.39 8.79
CA ALA A 24 -9.18 6.96 10.13
C ALA A 24 -7.76 7.44 10.48
N LEU A 25 -6.75 6.61 10.21
CA LEU A 25 -5.35 6.98 10.44
C LEU A 25 -4.92 8.16 9.55
N SER A 26 -5.28 8.14 8.26
CA SER A 26 -4.95 9.23 7.34
C SER A 26 -5.59 10.54 7.79
N ARG A 27 -6.85 10.51 8.25
CA ARG A 27 -7.53 11.67 8.81
C ARG A 27 -6.80 12.22 10.02
N ALA A 28 -6.48 11.37 11.00
CA ALA A 28 -5.76 11.77 12.20
C ALA A 28 -4.42 12.45 11.88
N LEU A 29 -3.64 11.87 10.97
CA LEU A 29 -2.37 12.45 10.52
C LEU A 29 -2.57 13.81 9.82
N LEU A 30 -3.57 13.95 8.96
CA LEU A 30 -3.85 15.25 8.33
C LEU A 30 -4.27 16.30 9.38
N ASP A 31 -5.06 15.91 10.37
CA ASP A 31 -5.53 16.79 11.44
C ASP A 31 -4.38 17.19 12.40
N GLU A 32 -3.34 16.35 12.53
CA GLU A 32 -2.06 16.68 13.22
C GLU A 32 -1.18 17.68 12.44
N GLY A 33 -1.59 18.07 11.23
CA GLY A 33 -0.90 19.08 10.41
C GLY A 33 0.03 18.51 9.34
N PHE A 34 0.06 17.20 9.11
CA PHE A 34 0.77 16.64 7.97
C PHE A 34 0.09 17.07 6.67
N SER A 35 0.85 17.61 5.72
CA SER A 35 0.28 18.12 4.45
C SER A 35 -0.31 17.02 3.56
N PHE A 36 0.20 15.78 3.69
CA PHE A 36 -0.30 14.63 2.94
C PHE A 36 0.10 13.30 3.61
N CYS A 37 -0.65 12.25 3.27
CA CYS A 37 -0.28 10.86 3.50
C CYS A 37 0.10 10.20 2.17
N CYS A 38 1.10 9.32 2.20
CA CYS A 38 1.48 8.50 1.06
C CYS A 38 1.58 7.02 1.47
N LEU A 39 1.53 6.12 0.50
CA LEU A 39 1.74 4.69 0.72
C LEU A 39 2.35 4.08 -0.54
N TYR A 40 2.98 2.92 -0.35
CA TYR A 40 3.45 2.09 -1.44
C TYR A 40 2.54 0.87 -1.57
N THR A 41 2.13 0.54 -2.78
CA THR A 41 1.23 -0.58 -3.05
C THR A 41 1.66 -1.31 -4.33
N ASN A 42 1.38 -2.60 -4.39
CA ASN A 42 1.60 -3.37 -5.60
C ASN A 42 0.55 -2.99 -6.66
N LEU A 43 1.00 -2.56 -7.84
CA LEU A 43 0.13 -2.24 -8.97
C LEU A 43 -0.74 -3.43 -9.40
N ASP A 44 -0.24 -4.66 -9.25
CA ASP A 44 -0.96 -5.88 -9.58
C ASP A 44 -2.04 -6.28 -8.56
N ASN A 45 -2.23 -5.50 -7.49
CA ASN A 45 -3.27 -5.72 -6.50
C ASN A 45 -4.44 -4.73 -6.69
N PRO A 46 -5.38 -5.00 -7.61
CA PRO A 46 -6.48 -4.08 -7.91
C PRO A 46 -7.41 -3.85 -6.73
N THR A 47 -7.48 -4.78 -5.78
CA THR A 47 -8.33 -4.64 -4.58
C THR A 47 -7.81 -3.55 -3.67
N SER A 48 -6.51 -3.59 -3.33
CA SER A 48 -5.87 -2.56 -2.52
C SER A 48 -5.90 -1.20 -3.22
N ASN A 49 -5.58 -1.18 -4.52
CA ASN A 49 -5.52 0.07 -5.29
C ASN A 49 -6.88 0.77 -5.35
N LYS A 50 -7.96 0.00 -5.55
CA LYS A 50 -9.33 0.52 -5.49
C LYS A 50 -9.64 1.14 -4.13
N ILE A 51 -9.35 0.45 -3.03
CA ILE A 51 -9.62 0.96 -1.67
C ILE A 51 -8.88 2.27 -1.42
N TYR A 52 -7.59 2.37 -1.79
CA TYR A 52 -6.84 3.60 -1.58
C TYR A 52 -7.39 4.77 -2.39
N GLN A 53 -7.80 4.54 -3.64
CA GLN A 53 -8.45 5.57 -4.46
C GLN A 53 -9.79 6.01 -3.88
N GLU A 54 -10.61 5.07 -3.38
CA GLU A 54 -11.90 5.38 -2.71
C GLU A 54 -11.72 6.22 -1.44
N ILE A 55 -10.61 6.04 -0.71
CA ILE A 55 -10.26 6.88 0.45
C ILE A 55 -9.85 8.30 0.03
N GLY A 56 -9.32 8.47 -1.19
CA GLY A 56 -8.87 9.75 -1.73
C GLY A 56 -7.38 9.82 -2.05
N TYR A 57 -6.63 8.72 -1.94
CA TYR A 57 -5.26 8.65 -2.44
C TYR A 57 -5.24 8.73 -3.97
N ARG A 58 -4.18 9.33 -4.53
CA ARG A 58 -3.98 9.47 -5.97
C ARG A 58 -2.68 8.79 -6.40
N PRO A 59 -2.64 8.10 -7.55
CA PRO A 59 -1.38 7.62 -8.12
C PRO A 59 -0.41 8.78 -8.35
N VAL A 60 0.85 8.61 -7.95
CA VAL A 60 1.91 9.63 -8.11
C VAL A 60 3.01 9.12 -9.03
N ALA A 61 3.45 7.88 -8.85
CA ALA A 61 4.48 7.24 -9.66
C ALA A 61 4.37 5.73 -9.58
N ASP A 62 4.87 5.07 -10.64
CA ASP A 62 5.10 3.63 -10.66
C ASP A 62 6.53 3.34 -10.23
N ALA A 63 6.74 2.17 -9.62
CA ALA A 63 8.06 1.74 -9.19
C ALA A 63 8.27 0.26 -9.56
N VAL A 64 9.50 -0.06 -9.95
CA VAL A 64 9.94 -1.42 -10.26
C VAL A 64 11.02 -1.82 -9.27
N ALA A 65 10.84 -2.99 -8.65
CA ALA A 65 11.85 -3.57 -7.76
C ALA A 65 12.67 -4.62 -8.53
N TYR A 66 13.99 -4.44 -8.56
CA TYR A 66 14.92 -5.42 -9.11
C TYR A 66 15.60 -6.19 -7.97
N ALA A 67 15.70 -7.51 -8.12
CA ALA A 67 16.54 -8.35 -7.28
C ALA A 67 17.66 -8.94 -8.15
N PHE A 68 18.89 -8.73 -7.74
CA PHE A 68 20.06 -9.34 -8.38
C PHE A 68 20.44 -10.59 -7.60
N TYR A 69 20.60 -11.69 -8.33
CA TYR A 69 21.09 -12.95 -7.77
C TYR A 69 22.49 -13.21 -8.30
N ASP A 70 23.35 -13.80 -7.48
CA ASP A 70 24.64 -14.27 -7.95
C ASP A 70 24.44 -15.27 -9.10
N LYS A 71 25.33 -15.20 -10.10
CA LYS A 71 25.32 -16.14 -11.21
C LYS A 71 25.46 -17.56 -10.64
N GLN A 72 24.49 -18.43 -10.93
CA GLN A 72 24.68 -19.86 -10.68
C GLN A 72 25.93 -20.30 -11.46
N PRO A 73 26.88 -21.02 -10.82
CA PRO A 73 28.06 -21.51 -11.52
C PRO A 73 27.62 -22.40 -12.67
N HIS A 74 28.11 -22.08 -13.86
CA HIS A 74 27.86 -22.83 -15.09
C HIS A 74 28.36 -24.26 -14.87
N ARG A 75 27.46 -25.23 -14.86
CA ARG A 75 27.84 -26.65 -14.81
C ARG A 75 28.22 -27.05 -16.25
N THR A 76 29.52 -27.02 -16.55
CA THR A 76 30.11 -27.64 -17.75
C THR A 76 30.00 -29.15 -17.68
#